data_AF-A0A1F8SDH3-F1
#
_entry.id   AF-A0A1F8SDH3-F1
#
_cell.length_a   1.000
_cell.length_b   1.000
_cell.length_c   1.000
_cell.angle_alpha   90.00
_cell.angle_beta   90.00
_cell.angle_gamma   90.00
#
_symmetry.space_group_name_H-M   'P 1'
#
loop_
_entity.id
_entity.type
_entity.pdbx_description
1 polymer ?
#
loop_
_entity_poly.entity_id
_entity_poly.type
_entity_poly.pdbx_seq_one_letter_code
_entity_poly.pdbx_strand_id
1 'polypeptide(L)'
;MTTSLLGDAFAHHVWATDRLIDACAALTPEQRSRPEPGTYGSILGTLRHLVASDRWYLSFFHDGLAEIDEQAETSLAELRTAITDSGAAWTELLAGQPDPDADVVELDGSWEVHSPTSLRLAQVIHHGTDHRSQVCTALTSLGVEPPEIDVWAYARETGGERGVRVGAP
;
A
#
# COMPACT_ATOMS: atom_id res chain seq x y z
N MET A 1 -6.39 -23.75 -6.08
CA MET A 1 -6.57 -22.34 -6.44
C MET A 1 -5.33 -21.91 -7.19
N THR A 2 -5.47 -21.34 -8.37
CA THR A 2 -4.35 -20.79 -9.14
C THR A 2 -3.90 -19.50 -8.48
N THR A 3 -2.62 -19.41 -8.12
CA THR A 3 -2.03 -18.19 -7.56
C THR A 3 -2.12 -17.07 -8.60
N SER A 4 -2.62 -15.90 -8.21
CA SER A 4 -2.64 -14.72 -9.07
C SER A 4 -1.22 -14.22 -9.35
N LEU A 5 -0.96 -13.74 -10.58
CA LEU A 5 0.32 -13.10 -10.93
C LEU A 5 0.60 -11.83 -10.11
N LEU A 6 -0.44 -11.19 -9.57
CA LEU A 6 -0.32 -10.00 -8.73
C LEU A 6 -0.38 -10.32 -7.24
N GLY A 7 -0.55 -11.60 -6.85
CA GLY A 7 -0.77 -12.00 -5.46
C GLY A 7 0.36 -11.53 -4.54
N ASP A 8 1.60 -11.84 -4.89
CA ASP A 8 2.77 -11.43 -4.09
C ASP A 8 2.93 -9.91 -4.07
N ALA A 9 2.60 -9.21 -5.16
CA ALA A 9 2.71 -7.74 -5.23
C ALA A 9 1.72 -7.05 -4.27
N PHE A 10 0.46 -7.51 -4.22
CA PHE A 10 -0.53 -6.95 -3.30
C PHE A 10 -0.30 -7.36 -1.85
N ALA A 11 0.16 -8.60 -1.62
CA ALA A 11 0.54 -9.03 -0.28
C ALA A 11 1.75 -8.23 0.25
N HIS A 12 2.74 -7.97 -0.61
CA HIS A 12 3.86 -7.06 -0.32
C HIS A 12 3.38 -5.63 -0.06
N HIS A 13 2.45 -5.10 -0.86
CA HIS A 13 1.92 -3.75 -0.70
C HIS A 13 1.32 -3.53 0.70
N VAL A 14 0.55 -4.50 1.20
CA VAL A 14 -0.03 -4.46 2.55
C VAL A 14 1.05 -4.60 3.61
N TRP A 15 1.93 -5.60 3.49
CA TRP A 15 3.02 -5.86 4.43
C TRP A 15 3.97 -4.65 4.57
N ALA A 16 4.36 -4.05 3.45
CA ALA A 16 5.27 -2.90 3.43
C ALA A 16 4.64 -1.67 4.09
N THR A 17 3.33 -1.48 3.91
CA THR A 17 2.59 -0.39 4.53
C THR A 17 2.46 -0.62 6.05
N ASP A 18 2.11 -1.83 6.48
CA ASP A 18 2.02 -2.18 7.90
C ASP A 18 3.36 -2.00 8.64
N ARG A 19 4.45 -2.42 7.99
CA ARG A 19 5.82 -2.30 8.51
C ARG A 19 6.28 -0.84 8.62
N LEU A 20 5.82 0.04 7.73
CA LEU A 20 6.04 1.49 7.88
C LEU A 20 5.21 2.09 9.01
N ILE A 21 3.99 1.59 9.22
CA ILE A 21 3.18 1.99 10.38
C ILE A 21 3.90 1.63 11.68
N ASP A 22 4.53 0.44 11.77
CA ASP A 22 5.37 0.05 12.93
C ASP A 22 6.53 1.02 13.14
N ALA A 23 7.29 1.34 12.09
CA ALA A 23 8.40 2.29 12.18
C ALA A 23 7.94 3.68 12.65
N CYS A 24 6.78 4.14 12.16
CA CYS A 24 6.21 5.43 12.54
C CYS A 24 5.59 5.44 13.95
N ALA A 25 5.22 4.28 14.49
CA ALA A 25 4.71 4.16 15.86
C ALA A 25 5.78 4.52 16.91
N ALA A 26 7.06 4.30 16.59
CA ALA A 26 8.19 4.65 17.46
C ALA A 26 8.48 6.16 17.52
N LEU A 27 7.94 6.95 16.60
CA LEU A 27 8.09 8.41 16.57
C LEU A 27 7.21 9.10 17.63
N THR A 28 7.57 10.31 18.05
CA THR A 28 6.65 11.16 18.83
C THR A 28 5.52 11.70 17.93
N PRO A 29 4.38 12.12 18.50
CA PRO A 29 3.33 12.79 17.74
C PRO A 29 3.84 14.00 16.94
N GLU A 30 4.74 14.80 17.51
CA GLU A 30 5.31 15.99 16.88
C GLU A 30 6.19 15.61 15.69
N GLN A 31 6.97 14.54 15.79
CA GLN A 31 7.78 14.02 14.68
C GLN A 31 6.89 13.52 13.55
N ARG A 32 5.78 12.81 13.86
CA ARG A 32 4.85 12.30 12.85
C ARG A 32 4.11 13.39 12.08
N SER A 33 3.78 14.50 12.76
CA SER A 33 3.02 15.62 12.19
C SER A 33 3.92 16.76 11.68
N ARG A 34 5.24 16.64 11.83
CA ARG A 34 6.19 17.65 11.37
C ARG A 34 6.11 17.81 9.84
N PRO A 35 6.08 19.04 9.32
CA PRO A 35 6.15 19.28 7.89
C PRO A 35 7.46 18.77 7.26
N GLU A 36 7.37 17.99 6.19
CA GLU A 36 8.52 17.45 5.47
C GLU A 36 8.35 17.64 3.94
N PRO A 37 9.31 18.26 3.23
CA PRO A 37 9.23 18.43 1.78
C PRO A 37 9.09 17.08 1.03
N GLY A 38 8.29 17.08 -0.04
CA GLY A 38 8.06 15.88 -0.85
C GLY A 38 7.08 14.86 -0.23
N THR A 39 6.46 15.22 0.90
CA THR A 39 5.40 14.43 1.55
C THR A 39 4.04 15.12 1.41
N TYR A 40 2.97 14.44 1.81
CA TYR A 40 1.63 15.03 1.95
C TYR A 40 1.54 15.83 3.25
N GLY A 41 2.33 16.89 3.31
CA GLY A 41 2.54 17.71 4.50
C GLY A 41 3.48 17.03 5.50
N SER A 42 3.16 15.82 5.97
CA SER A 42 3.93 15.10 7.01
C SER A 42 4.00 13.60 6.76
N ILE A 43 4.75 12.87 7.60
CA ILE A 43 4.77 11.39 7.60
C ILE A 43 3.36 10.83 7.79
N LEU A 44 2.64 11.32 8.81
CA LEU A 44 1.28 10.85 9.09
C LEU A 44 0.31 11.21 7.96
N GLY A 45 0.45 12.42 7.38
CA GLY A 45 -0.35 12.83 6.23
C GLY A 45 -0.12 11.93 5.01
N THR A 46 1.13 11.51 4.78
CA THR A 46 1.47 10.62 3.66
C THR A 46 0.99 9.20 3.87
N LEU A 47 1.08 8.67 5.10
CA LEU A 47 0.48 7.36 5.42
C LEU A 47 -1.04 7.38 5.27
N ARG A 48 -1.69 8.47 5.70
CA ARG A 48 -3.14 8.63 5.51
C ARG A 48 -3.50 8.68 4.03
N HIS A 49 -2.80 9.51 3.24
CA HIS A 49 -3.03 9.60 1.79
C HIS A 49 -2.84 8.24 1.10
N LEU A 50 -1.79 7.51 1.44
CA LEU A 50 -1.51 6.17 0.92
C LEU A 50 -2.67 5.20 1.19
N VAL A 51 -3.13 5.11 2.43
CA VAL A 51 -4.21 4.18 2.82
C VAL A 51 -5.57 4.63 2.29
N ALA A 52 -5.84 5.94 2.25
CA ALA A 52 -7.05 6.49 1.66
C ALA A 52 -7.13 6.21 0.16
N SER A 53 -6.02 6.39 -0.55
CA SER A 53 -5.94 6.08 -1.99
C SER A 53 -6.11 4.59 -2.25
N ASP A 54 -5.50 3.72 -1.43
CA ASP A 54 -5.70 2.27 -1.52
C ASP A 54 -7.19 1.89 -1.38
N ARG A 55 -7.87 2.46 -0.37
CA ARG A 55 -9.33 2.29 -0.18
C ARG A 55 -10.14 2.80 -1.37
N TRP A 56 -9.77 3.95 -1.92
CA TRP A 56 -10.44 4.53 -3.07
C TRP A 56 -10.26 3.66 -4.33
N TYR A 57 -9.07 3.14 -4.60
CA TYR A 57 -8.88 2.21 -5.71
C TYR A 57 -9.66 0.90 -5.51
N LEU A 58 -9.75 0.43 -4.27
CA LEU A 58 -10.49 -0.79 -3.94
C LEU A 58 -12.00 -0.64 -4.14
N SER A 59 -12.56 0.56 -3.95
CA SER A 59 -14.01 0.79 -4.08
C SER A 59 -14.55 0.53 -5.49
N PHE A 60 -13.71 0.56 -6.52
CA PHE A 60 -14.09 0.17 -7.88
C PHE A 60 -14.35 -1.34 -8.04
N PHE A 61 -13.89 -2.15 -7.09
CA PHE A 61 -13.91 -3.62 -7.18
C PHE A 61 -14.60 -4.30 -5.98
N HIS A 62 -14.81 -3.56 -4.89
CA HIS A 62 -15.33 -4.10 -3.65
C HIS A 62 -16.20 -3.09 -2.92
N ASP A 63 -17.42 -3.51 -2.56
CA ASP A 63 -18.36 -2.70 -1.79
C ASP A 63 -18.19 -2.90 -0.28
N GLY A 64 -18.58 -1.89 0.51
CA GLY A 64 -18.82 -2.06 1.95
C GLY A 64 -17.64 -1.75 2.87
N LEU A 65 -16.48 -1.36 2.32
CA LEU A 65 -15.38 -0.80 3.11
C LEU A 65 -15.50 0.72 3.20
N ALA A 66 -15.32 1.25 4.41
CA ALA A 66 -15.39 2.70 4.63
C ALA A 66 -14.21 3.41 3.97
N GLU A 67 -14.50 4.54 3.33
CA GLU A 67 -13.49 5.48 2.87
C GLU A 67 -12.74 6.10 4.06
N ILE A 68 -11.50 6.50 3.81
CA ILE A 68 -10.68 7.24 4.78
C ILE A 68 -10.73 8.71 4.39
N ASP A 69 -11.29 9.53 5.28
CA ASP A 69 -11.25 10.99 5.13
C ASP A 69 -9.83 11.50 5.37
N GLU A 70 -9.19 12.02 4.32
CA GLU A 70 -7.83 12.55 4.38
C GLU A 70 -7.69 13.80 5.27
N GLN A 71 -8.79 14.50 5.53
CA GLN A 71 -8.85 15.69 6.38
C GLN A 71 -9.11 15.34 7.85
N ALA A 72 -9.61 14.14 8.14
CA ALA A 72 -9.85 13.70 9.50
C ALA A 72 -8.55 13.35 10.23
N GLU A 73 -8.55 13.52 11.56
CA GLU A 73 -7.50 12.95 12.39
C GLU A 73 -7.66 11.43 12.42
N THR A 74 -6.70 10.74 11.82
CA THR A 74 -6.62 9.26 11.80
C THR A 74 -5.39 8.81 12.55
N SER A 75 -5.58 7.89 13.49
CA SER A 75 -4.49 7.25 14.23
C SER A 75 -3.79 6.19 13.38
N LEU A 76 -2.54 5.88 13.73
CA LEU A 76 -1.80 4.79 13.10
C LEU A 76 -2.51 3.42 13.23
N ALA A 77 -3.23 3.20 14.34
CA ALA A 77 -3.99 1.98 14.55
C ALA A 77 -5.18 1.86 13.58
N GLU A 78 -5.89 2.96 13.32
CA GLU A 78 -6.97 2.98 12.33
C GLU A 78 -6.44 2.78 10.91
N LEU A 79 -5.30 3.39 10.57
CA LEU A 79 -4.64 3.16 9.29
C LEU A 79 -4.20 1.69 9.12
N ARG A 80 -3.71 1.05 10.18
CA ARG A 80 -3.34 -0.37 10.18
C ARG A 80 -4.54 -1.27 9.93
N THR A 81 -5.64 -1.03 10.64
CA THR A 81 -6.88 -1.78 10.42
C THR A 81 -7.35 -1.62 8.99
N ALA A 82 -7.35 -0.39 8.47
CA ALA A 82 -7.80 -0.12 7.11
C ALA A 82 -6.97 -0.84 6.05
N ILE A 83 -5.63 -0.80 6.11
CA ILE A 83 -4.80 -1.49 5.13
C ILE A 83 -4.88 -3.02 5.26
N THR A 84 -5.09 -3.53 6.47
CA THR A 84 -5.28 -4.98 6.71
C THR A 84 -6.58 -5.47 6.08
N ASP A 85 -7.68 -4.74 6.29
CA ASP A 85 -8.97 -5.04 5.69
C ASP A 85 -8.89 -4.96 4.15
N SER A 86 -8.21 -3.93 3.62
CA SER A 86 -7.96 -3.83 2.18
C SER A 86 -7.19 -5.04 1.67
N GLY A 87 -6.20 -5.52 2.41
CA GLY A 87 -5.44 -6.71 2.04
C GLY A 87 -6.30 -7.97 1.90
N ALA A 88 -7.27 -8.17 2.78
CA ALA A 88 -8.23 -9.27 2.67
C ALA A 88 -9.09 -9.13 1.40
N ALA A 89 -9.62 -7.94 1.14
CA ALA A 89 -10.45 -7.68 -0.04
C ALA A 89 -9.67 -7.77 -1.36
N TRP A 90 -8.42 -7.28 -1.41
CA TRP A 90 -7.53 -7.48 -2.56
C TRP A 90 -7.24 -8.94 -2.80
N THR A 91 -7.01 -9.72 -1.74
CA THR A 91 -6.78 -11.17 -1.84
C THR A 91 -8.01 -11.87 -2.43
N GLU A 92 -9.21 -11.51 -1.98
CA GLU A 92 -10.47 -12.05 -2.51
C GLU A 92 -10.65 -11.68 -3.99
N LEU A 93 -10.47 -10.41 -4.35
CA LEU A 93 -10.56 -9.94 -5.74
C LEU A 93 -9.61 -10.73 -6.65
N LEU A 94 -8.33 -10.83 -6.28
CA LEU A 94 -7.31 -11.49 -7.08
C LEU A 94 -7.52 -13.00 -7.20
N ALA A 95 -8.10 -13.63 -6.18
CA ALA A 95 -8.50 -15.04 -6.23
C ALA A 95 -9.63 -15.29 -7.25
N GLY A 96 -10.47 -14.27 -7.49
CA GLY A 96 -11.50 -14.26 -8.54
C GLY A 96 -10.96 -14.14 -9.96
N GLN A 97 -9.66 -13.90 -10.15
CA GLN A 97 -9.01 -13.72 -11.46
C GLN A 97 -9.73 -12.68 -12.33
N PRO A 98 -9.76 -11.39 -11.92
CA PRO A 98 -10.52 -10.37 -12.62
C PRO A 98 -10.04 -10.24 -14.07
N ASP A 99 -10.98 -9.95 -14.97
CA ASP A 99 -10.68 -9.72 -16.39
C ASP A 99 -9.76 -8.50 -16.53
N PRO A 100 -8.52 -8.65 -17.03
CA PRO A 100 -7.57 -7.54 -17.13
C PRO A 100 -8.03 -6.43 -18.07
N ASP A 101 -8.92 -6.74 -19.02
CA ASP A 101 -9.43 -5.80 -20.03
C ASP A 101 -10.81 -5.22 -19.66
N ALA A 102 -11.41 -5.67 -18.55
CA ALA A 102 -12.67 -5.11 -18.07
C ALA A 102 -12.53 -3.62 -17.79
N ASP A 103 -13.47 -2.86 -18.34
CA ASP A 103 -13.49 -1.40 -18.28
C ASP A 103 -13.99 -0.92 -16.92
N VAL A 104 -13.16 -0.15 -16.23
CA VAL A 104 -13.47 0.48 -14.95
C VAL A 104 -13.72 1.96 -15.20
N VAL A 105 -14.92 2.41 -14.83
CA VAL A 105 -15.39 3.78 -15.05
C VAL A 105 -15.31 4.57 -13.75
N GLU A 106 -14.55 5.65 -13.77
CA GLU A 106 -14.50 6.65 -12.72
C GLU A 106 -15.30 7.89 -13.12
N LEU A 107 -16.07 8.43 -12.17
CA LEU A 107 -16.77 9.70 -12.36
C LEU A 107 -15.93 10.84 -11.77
N ASP A 108 -15.38 11.69 -12.64
CA ASP A 108 -14.66 12.90 -12.27
C ASP A 108 -15.49 14.14 -12.63
N GLY A 109 -16.30 14.59 -11.67
CA GLY A 109 -17.23 15.69 -11.85
C GLY A 109 -18.28 15.38 -12.94
N SER A 110 -18.14 16.01 -14.11
CA SER A 110 -19.02 15.78 -15.27
C SER A 110 -18.44 14.82 -16.31
N TRP A 111 -17.31 14.18 -16.02
CA TRP A 111 -16.59 13.32 -16.95
C TRP A 111 -16.61 11.86 -16.49
N GLU A 112 -16.73 10.96 -17.46
CA GLU A 112 -16.44 9.54 -17.28
C GLU A 112 -15.01 9.28 -17.74
N VAL A 113 -14.19 8.72 -16.84
CA VAL A 113 -12.81 8.32 -17.11
C VAL A 113 -12.73 6.80 -17.14
N HIS A 114 -12.42 6.27 -18.31
CA HIS A 114 -12.37 4.84 -18.60
C HIS A 114 -10.95 4.30 -18.56
N SER A 115 -10.77 3.11 -17.98
CA SER A 115 -9.45 2.49 -17.87
C SER A 115 -9.59 0.99 -17.58
N PRO A 116 -8.71 0.14 -18.15
CA PRO A 116 -8.80 -1.29 -17.92
C PRO A 116 -8.40 -1.65 -16.49
N THR A 117 -9.00 -2.71 -15.96
CA THR A 117 -8.71 -3.27 -14.63
C THR A 117 -7.21 -3.50 -14.41
N SER A 118 -6.51 -4.02 -15.41
CA SER A 118 -5.06 -4.24 -15.34
C SER A 118 -4.26 -2.96 -15.05
N LEU A 119 -4.63 -1.83 -15.66
CA LEU A 119 -3.98 -0.53 -15.44
C LEU A 119 -4.26 0.01 -14.04
N ARG A 120 -5.50 -0.12 -13.56
CA ARG A 120 -5.90 0.29 -12.20
C ARG A 120 -5.13 -0.50 -11.14
N LEU A 121 -5.05 -1.83 -11.28
CA LEU A 121 -4.31 -2.67 -10.33
C LEU A 121 -2.81 -2.37 -10.33
N ALA A 122 -2.21 -2.11 -11.50
CA ALA A 122 -0.82 -1.68 -11.59
C ALA A 122 -0.60 -0.33 -10.87
N GLN A 123 -1.53 0.61 -11.03
CA GLN A 123 -1.47 1.92 -10.39
C GLN A 123 -1.52 1.84 -8.87
N VAL A 124 -2.31 0.93 -8.28
CA VAL A 124 -2.34 0.71 -6.81
C VAL A 124 -0.94 0.42 -6.28
N ILE A 125 -0.22 -0.50 -6.92
CA ILE A 125 1.12 -0.92 -6.49
C ILE A 125 2.15 0.19 -6.74
N HIS A 126 2.06 0.87 -7.88
CA HIS A 126 2.96 1.95 -8.24
C HIS A 126 2.80 3.16 -7.29
N HIS A 127 1.55 3.61 -7.06
CA HIS A 127 1.20 4.66 -6.11
C HIS A 127 1.65 4.30 -4.69
N GLY A 128 1.38 3.06 -4.27
CA GLY A 128 1.86 2.56 -2.99
C GLY A 128 3.37 2.65 -2.83
N THR A 129 4.12 2.27 -3.85
CA THR A 129 5.59 2.31 -3.84
C THR A 129 6.13 3.74 -3.75
N ASP A 130 5.55 4.66 -4.51
CA ASP A 130 5.95 6.08 -4.50
C ASP A 130 5.80 6.69 -3.09
N HIS A 131 4.61 6.60 -2.49
CA HIS A 131 4.38 7.23 -1.18
C HIS A 131 5.11 6.54 -0.03
N ARG A 132 5.30 5.21 -0.09
CA ARG A 132 6.16 4.54 0.88
C ARG A 132 7.62 5.03 0.79
N SER A 133 8.12 5.32 -0.42
CA SER A 133 9.47 5.88 -0.59
C SER A 133 9.60 7.31 -0.01
N GLN A 134 8.54 8.12 -0.11
CA GLN A 134 8.47 9.44 0.50
C GLN A 134 8.52 9.34 2.03
N VAL A 135 7.78 8.37 2.61
CA VAL A 135 7.82 8.09 4.06
C VAL A 135 9.22 7.65 4.49
N CYS A 136 9.88 6.75 3.76
CA CYS A 136 11.26 6.34 4.06
C CYS A 136 12.24 7.53 4.02
N THR A 137 12.08 8.42 3.03
CA THR A 137 12.89 9.64 2.93
C THR A 137 12.65 10.54 4.15
N ALA A 138 11.40 10.74 4.56
CA ALA A 138 11.05 11.54 5.73
C ALA A 138 11.58 10.93 7.04
N LEU A 139 11.54 9.60 7.20
CA LEU A 139 12.18 8.90 8.33
C LEU A 139 13.69 9.19 8.37
N THR A 140 14.34 9.15 7.21
CA THR A 140 15.78 9.42 7.07
C THR A 140 16.10 10.87 7.47
N SER A 141 15.28 11.85 7.06
CA SER A 141 15.40 13.26 7.48
C SER A 141 15.33 13.46 9.00
N LEU A 142 14.68 12.53 9.72
CA LEU A 142 14.60 12.52 11.19
C LEU A 142 15.76 11.75 11.85
N GLY A 143 16.70 11.20 11.08
CA GLY A 143 17.79 10.36 11.58
C GLY A 143 17.34 8.95 11.97
N VAL A 144 16.17 8.50 11.48
CA VAL A 144 15.65 7.15 11.69
C VAL A 144 15.94 6.31 10.46
N GLU A 145 16.59 5.16 10.66
CA GLU A 145 16.82 4.21 9.57
C GLU A 145 15.47 3.64 9.09
N PRO A 146 15.11 3.79 7.80
CA PRO A 146 13.87 3.23 7.28
C PRO A 146 13.89 1.70 7.30
N PRO A 147 12.73 1.04 7.50
CA PRO A 147 12.67 -0.40 7.40
C PRO A 147 12.93 -0.86 5.96
N GLU A 148 13.59 -2.01 5.77
CA GLU A 148 13.64 -2.67 4.46
C GLU A 148 12.23 -3.06 4.04
N ILE A 149 11.72 -2.49 2.95
CA ILE A 149 10.35 -2.73 2.47
C ILE A 149 10.32 -3.16 1.01
N ASP A 150 11.43 -3.62 0.45
CA ASP A 150 11.43 -4.18 -0.90
C ASP A 150 10.79 -5.57 -0.95
N VAL A 151 10.50 -6.03 -2.17
CA VAL A 151 9.82 -7.33 -2.38
C VAL A 151 10.71 -8.51 -1.97
N TRP A 152 12.04 -8.37 -2.00
CA TRP A 152 12.95 -9.42 -1.54
C TRP A 152 12.98 -9.53 -0.01
N ALA A 153 12.92 -8.40 0.70
CA ALA A 153 12.73 -8.39 2.15
C ALA A 153 11.43 -9.11 2.54
N TYR A 154 10.34 -8.82 1.83
CA TYR A 154 9.07 -9.55 1.99
C TYR A 154 9.22 -11.06 1.71
N ALA A 155 9.86 -11.43 0.61
CA ALA A 155 10.07 -12.84 0.24
C ALA A 155 10.91 -13.60 1.28
N ARG A 156 11.93 -12.95 1.87
CA ARG A 156 12.73 -13.56 2.95
C ARG A 156 11.93 -13.78 4.21
N GLU A 157 11.16 -12.78 4.62
CA GLU A 157 10.37 -12.82 5.85
C GLU A 157 9.24 -13.84 5.77
N THR A 158 8.62 -13.98 4.60
CA THR A 158 7.48 -14.89 4.37
C THR A 158 7.88 -16.28 3.85
N GLY A 159 9.17 -16.51 3.57
CA GLY A 159 9.66 -17.77 2.99
C GLY A 159 9.31 -17.96 1.51
N GLY A 160 9.02 -16.86 0.79
CA GLY A 160 8.77 -16.83 -0.65
C GLY A 160 10.02 -17.05 -1.52
N GLU A 161 11.22 -16.90 -0.96
CA GLU A 161 12.47 -17.27 -1.65
C GLU A 161 13.20 -18.43 -0.96
N ARG A 162 13.89 -19.27 -1.77
CA ARG A 162 14.72 -20.37 -1.27
C ARG A 162 16.08 -20.38 -1.95
N GLY A 163 17.13 -20.47 -1.15
CA GLY A 163 18.48 -20.76 -1.63
C GLY A 163 18.65 -22.24 -1.90
N VAL A 164 19.06 -22.60 -3.12
CA VAL A 164 19.49 -23.97 -3.45
C VAL A 164 21.00 -23.94 -3.65
N ARG A 165 21.73 -24.73 -2.86
CA ARG A 165 23.19 -24.89 -3.06
C ARG A 165 23.44 -25.52 -4.43
N VAL A 166 24.19 -24.82 -5.27
CA VAL A 166 24.70 -25.36 -6.53
C VAL A 166 26.00 -26.10 -6.23
N GLY A 167 25.97 -27.44 -6.35
CA GLY A 167 27.10 -28.33 -6.04
C GLY A 167 27.25 -28.64 -4.54
N ALA A 168 27.64 -29.88 -4.24
CA ALA A 168 28.19 -30.28 -2.94
C ALA A 168 29.72 -30.07 -2.98
N PRO A 169 30.41 -29.89 -1.82
CA PRO A 169 31.81 -29.44 -1.77
C PRO A 169 32.79 -30.27 -2.59
#